data_AF-A0A3N9UMF5-F1
#
_entry.id   AF-A0A3N9UMF5-F1
#
_cell.length_a   1.000
_cell.length_b   1.000
_cell.length_c   1.000
_cell.angle_alpha   90.00
_cell.angle_beta   90.00
_cell.angle_gamma   90.00
#
_symmetry.space_group_name_H-M   'P 1'
#
loop_
_entity.id
_entity.type
_entity.pdbx_description
1 polymer ?
#
loop_
_entity_poly.entity_id
_entity_poly.type
_entity_poly.pdbx_seq_one_letter_code
_entity_poly.pdbx_strand_id
1 'polypeptide(L)'
;MNPTRIRLATLILLPTLLTACGPPVGVTRVTPEESYRQATRTALSDEGISSETLTVLRRHNVDGLYEADPPGALRQLNRIAVQDGRRDILFALAEATHAWAKTIGDTAPKPGLLNRSDAFLQSAVYAYLFLLGLEDEPPPSPYDSRFRDACEIYNRSLNQAFRAREGEPLRLSAGRRPLLQGSLPVHLAPSAITRKPGELEGLYAADDYEVFGFATHNRSPGLGMPVIGVTRKSREAPNGGTMPITAFLRVDGDLPELSVGRGQASLELYSSYDDRSIQVNGQTVPLQADNSAPLAYRLNDAALWNAGLWDFLGGSDVKRNMLFVQPYERGRIPVVLVHGTGSSPVWWAEMVNSLRHDPVIRQRYQFWF
;
A
#
# COMPACT_ATOMS: atom_id res chain seq x y z
N MET A 1 33.56 -74.49 -35.36
CA MET A 1 32.11 -74.19 -35.18
C MET A 1 31.94 -73.67 -33.75
N ASN A 2 31.46 -72.43 -33.59
CA ASN A 2 31.41 -71.69 -32.32
C ASN A 2 30.72 -72.46 -31.18
N PRO A 3 31.22 -72.30 -29.95
CA PRO A 3 30.31 -71.90 -28.89
C PRO A 3 30.90 -70.91 -27.84
N THR A 4 30.03 -69.98 -27.43
CA THR A 4 29.78 -69.48 -26.05
C THR A 4 30.82 -68.68 -25.23
N ARG A 5 30.41 -67.42 -24.98
CA ARG A 5 30.22 -66.73 -23.67
C ARG A 5 31.42 -66.57 -22.73
N ILE A 6 31.81 -65.32 -22.45
CA ILE A 6 31.98 -64.80 -21.08
C ILE A 6 31.46 -63.35 -21.03
N ARG A 7 30.46 -63.11 -20.17
CA ARG A 7 29.90 -61.79 -19.85
C ARG A 7 30.79 -61.14 -18.78
N LEU A 8 31.34 -59.94 -19.02
CA LEU A 8 31.90 -59.11 -17.96
C LEU A 8 30.75 -58.34 -17.29
N ALA A 9 30.35 -58.80 -16.11
CA ALA A 9 29.48 -58.06 -15.21
C ALA A 9 30.36 -57.17 -14.32
N THR A 10 30.45 -55.88 -14.65
CA THR A 10 31.11 -54.89 -13.79
C THR A 10 30.13 -54.47 -12.69
N LEU A 11 30.22 -55.16 -11.56
CA LEU A 11 29.52 -54.82 -10.32
C LEU A 11 30.23 -53.59 -9.70
N ILE A 12 29.76 -52.37 -10.00
CA ILE A 12 30.19 -51.18 -9.25
C ILE A 12 29.40 -51.18 -7.94
N LEU A 13 30.03 -51.74 -6.91
CA LEU A 13 29.57 -51.68 -5.53
C LEU A 13 29.71 -50.22 -5.06
N LEU A 14 28.58 -49.60 -4.76
CA LEU A 14 28.47 -48.26 -4.17
C LEU A 14 28.52 -48.41 -2.64
N PRO A 15 29.49 -47.80 -1.95
CA PRO A 15 29.27 -47.45 -0.55
C PRO A 15 29.60 -45.99 -0.30
N THR A 16 28.61 -45.21 0.14
CA THR A 16 28.62 -44.52 1.44
C THR A 16 27.47 -43.51 1.50
N LEU A 17 26.32 -44.02 1.96
CA LEU A 17 25.31 -43.21 2.62
C LEU A 17 25.92 -42.68 3.93
N LEU A 18 26.58 -41.52 3.87
CA LEU A 18 26.78 -40.68 5.05
C LEU A 18 25.42 -40.12 5.45
N THR A 19 24.65 -40.91 6.18
CA THR A 19 23.51 -40.41 6.94
C THR A 19 24.08 -39.60 8.09
N ALA A 20 24.25 -38.29 7.86
CA ALA A 20 24.52 -37.34 8.93
C ALA A 20 23.27 -37.27 9.81
N CYS A 21 23.19 -38.14 10.82
CA CYS A 21 22.21 -38.05 11.90
C CYS A 21 22.57 -36.86 12.80
N GLY A 22 22.33 -35.64 12.30
CA GLY A 22 22.17 -34.48 13.17
C GLY A 22 20.91 -34.63 14.03
N PRO A 23 20.84 -33.97 15.20
CA PRO A 23 19.61 -33.99 16.00
C PRO A 23 18.44 -33.38 15.20
N PRO A 24 17.20 -33.87 15.37
CA PRO A 24 16.03 -33.37 14.62
C PRO A 24 15.66 -31.93 14.96
N VAL A 25 16.23 -31.40 16.05
CA VAL A 25 16.09 -30.02 16.51
C VAL A 25 17.47 -29.53 16.92
N GLY A 26 17.87 -28.34 16.46
CA GLY A 26 19.16 -27.73 16.76
C GLY A 26 19.12 -26.22 16.57
N VAL A 27 20.19 -25.53 16.99
CA VAL A 27 20.34 -24.08 16.83
C VAL A 27 21.70 -23.75 16.25
N THR A 28 21.75 -22.74 15.40
CA THR A 28 22.98 -22.17 14.84
C THR A 28 23.04 -20.70 15.25
N ARG A 29 24.22 -20.22 15.65
CA ARG A 29 24.41 -18.78 15.92
C ARG A 29 24.32 -18.02 14.59
N VAL A 30 23.55 -16.93 14.59
CA VAL A 30 23.35 -16.02 13.46
C VAL A 30 23.83 -14.62 13.84
N THR A 31 24.04 -13.74 12.85
CA THR A 31 24.36 -12.34 13.14
C THR A 31 23.11 -11.58 13.66
N PRO A 32 23.27 -10.42 14.33
CA PRO A 32 22.14 -9.59 14.73
C PRO A 32 21.21 -9.21 13.56
N GLU A 33 21.77 -8.92 12.38
CA GLU A 33 21.01 -8.58 11.17
C GLU A 33 20.20 -9.78 10.65
N GLU A 34 20.80 -10.97 10.65
CA GLU A 34 20.10 -12.21 10.28
C GLU A 34 18.97 -12.54 11.26
N SER A 35 19.23 -12.38 12.57
CA SER A 35 18.23 -12.55 13.61
C SER A 35 17.07 -11.57 13.46
N TYR A 36 17.36 -10.30 13.15
CA TYR A 36 16.34 -9.28 12.92
C TYR A 36 15.50 -9.62 11.69
N ARG A 37 16.15 -9.94 10.56
CA ARG A 37 15.47 -10.36 9.32
C ARG A 37 14.56 -11.57 9.53
N GLN A 38 15.02 -12.58 10.29
CA GLN A 38 14.18 -13.73 10.64
C GLN A 38 12.95 -13.32 11.48
N ALA A 39 13.13 -12.41 12.43
CA ALA A 39 12.06 -11.92 13.30
C ALA A 39 11.07 -10.97 12.59
N THR A 40 11.51 -10.28 11.52
CA THR A 40 10.67 -9.34 10.75
C THR A 40 10.26 -9.87 9.38
N ARG A 41 10.38 -11.18 9.16
CA ARG A 41 9.98 -11.83 7.91
C ARG A 41 8.47 -11.68 7.72
N THR A 42 8.05 -11.09 6.61
CA THR A 42 6.62 -10.94 6.27
C THR A 42 6.40 -11.00 4.77
N ALA A 43 5.15 -11.21 4.35
CA ALA A 43 4.78 -11.18 2.94
C ALA A 43 5.00 -9.82 2.25
N LEU A 44 5.28 -8.76 3.01
CA LEU A 44 5.64 -7.45 2.48
C LEU A 44 7.06 -7.42 1.91
N SER A 45 7.94 -8.31 2.38
CA SER A 45 9.24 -8.56 1.78
C SER A 45 9.17 -9.76 0.81
N ASP A 46 10.24 -9.99 0.05
CA ASP A 46 10.38 -11.16 -0.82
C ASP A 46 10.78 -12.43 -0.04
N GLU A 47 10.70 -12.39 1.28
CA GLU A 47 11.12 -13.48 2.15
C GLU A 47 9.97 -14.46 2.46
N GLY A 48 8.74 -14.20 2.02
CA GLY A 48 7.57 -15.07 2.24
C GLY A 48 6.82 -14.74 3.54
N ILE A 49 5.82 -15.56 3.88
CA ILE A 49 4.93 -15.30 5.03
C ILE A 49 5.64 -15.40 6.39
N SER A 50 5.13 -14.65 7.38
CA SER A 50 5.63 -14.60 8.75
C SER A 50 5.50 -15.93 9.52
N SER A 51 6.24 -16.04 10.62
CA SER A 51 6.19 -17.20 11.52
C SER A 51 4.82 -17.36 12.19
N GLU A 52 4.15 -16.24 12.43
CA GLU A 52 2.84 -16.09 13.03
C GLU A 52 1.77 -16.67 12.09
N THR A 53 1.82 -16.30 10.81
CA THR A 53 0.94 -16.85 9.79
C THR A 53 1.20 -18.34 9.57
N LEU A 54 2.47 -18.77 9.50
CA LEU A 54 2.82 -20.19 9.40
C LEU A 54 2.28 -21.01 10.59
N THR A 55 2.32 -20.44 11.80
CA THR A 55 1.78 -21.07 13.01
C THR A 55 0.27 -21.28 12.88
N VAL A 56 -0.47 -20.31 12.36
CA VAL A 56 -1.91 -20.45 12.12
C VAL A 56 -2.19 -21.49 11.03
N LEU A 57 -1.47 -21.44 9.90
CA LEU A 57 -1.65 -22.41 8.82
C LEU A 57 -1.41 -23.85 9.31
N ARG A 58 -0.34 -24.09 10.08
CA ARG A 58 -0.02 -25.40 10.68
C ARG A 58 -1.05 -25.83 11.71
N ARG A 59 -1.50 -24.91 12.59
CA ARG A 59 -2.52 -25.18 13.61
C ARG A 59 -3.81 -25.71 13.01
N HIS A 60 -4.18 -25.20 11.83
CA HIS A 60 -5.36 -25.63 11.09
C HIS A 60 -5.06 -26.67 10.00
N ASN A 61 -3.82 -27.19 9.93
CA ASN A 61 -3.36 -28.19 8.97
C ASN A 61 -3.66 -27.82 7.50
N VAL A 62 -3.42 -26.55 7.16
CA VAL A 62 -3.60 -25.99 5.80
C VAL A 62 -2.30 -25.49 5.17
N ASP A 63 -1.15 -25.64 5.84
CA ASP A 63 0.15 -25.20 5.33
C ASP A 63 0.57 -25.97 4.07
N GLY A 64 0.50 -27.31 4.08
CA GLY A 64 0.77 -28.10 2.87
C GLY A 64 -0.22 -27.83 1.74
N LEU A 65 -1.48 -27.54 2.07
CA LEU A 65 -2.48 -27.13 1.06
C LEU A 65 -2.18 -25.74 0.51
N TYR A 66 -1.67 -24.82 1.32
CA TYR A 66 -1.33 -23.47 0.87
C TYR A 66 -0.17 -23.48 -0.12
N GLU A 67 0.81 -24.38 0.05
CA GLU A 67 1.89 -24.58 -0.92
C GLU A 67 1.40 -25.14 -2.26
N ALA A 68 0.40 -26.03 -2.24
CA ALA A 68 -0.11 -26.71 -3.44
C ALA A 68 -1.26 -25.98 -4.16
N ASP A 69 -2.20 -25.43 -3.39
CA ASP A 69 -3.40 -24.69 -3.83
C ASP A 69 -3.71 -23.56 -2.83
N PRO A 70 -2.99 -22.42 -2.91
CA PRO A 70 -3.23 -21.28 -2.04
C PRO A 70 -4.70 -20.82 -2.00
N PRO A 71 -5.42 -20.66 -3.14
CA PRO A 71 -6.84 -20.33 -3.10
C PRO A 71 -7.69 -21.33 -2.31
N GLY A 72 -7.41 -22.63 -2.44
CA GLY A 72 -8.07 -23.70 -1.68
C GLY A 72 -7.84 -23.58 -0.19
N ALA A 73 -6.58 -23.41 0.23
CA ALA A 73 -6.21 -23.22 1.63
C ALA A 73 -6.85 -21.95 2.23
N LEU A 74 -6.81 -20.83 1.51
CA LEU A 74 -7.39 -19.57 1.96
C LEU A 74 -8.92 -19.66 2.10
N ARG A 75 -9.61 -20.37 1.20
CA ARG A 75 -11.05 -20.64 1.36
C ARG A 75 -11.33 -21.49 2.58
N GLN A 76 -10.54 -22.53 2.83
CA GLN A 76 -10.69 -23.38 4.01
C GLN A 76 -10.46 -22.59 5.30
N LEU A 77 -9.39 -21.80 5.37
CA LEU A 77 -9.08 -20.96 6.53
C LEU A 77 -10.15 -19.88 6.76
N ASN A 78 -10.68 -19.27 5.70
CA ASN A 78 -11.80 -18.33 5.82
C ASN A 78 -13.05 -19.01 6.42
N ARG A 79 -13.44 -20.22 5.98
CA ARG A 79 -14.58 -20.94 6.60
C ARG A 79 -14.38 -21.19 8.09
N ILE A 80 -13.14 -21.44 8.51
CA ILE A 80 -12.79 -21.58 9.92
C ILE A 80 -12.96 -20.23 10.64
N ALA A 81 -12.38 -19.16 10.08
CA ALA A 81 -12.47 -17.81 10.65
C ALA A 81 -13.91 -17.29 10.80
N VAL A 82 -14.83 -17.68 9.91
CA VAL A 82 -16.26 -17.36 10.03
C VAL A 82 -16.90 -17.95 11.29
N GLN A 83 -16.35 -19.05 11.82
CA GLN A 83 -16.84 -19.72 13.04
C GLN A 83 -15.96 -19.45 14.26
N ASP A 84 -14.78 -18.87 14.06
CA ASP A 84 -13.73 -18.68 15.04
C ASP A 84 -13.18 -17.25 14.90
N GLY A 85 -13.73 -16.33 15.70
CA GLY A 85 -13.44 -14.89 15.66
C GLY A 85 -12.06 -14.48 16.19
N ARG A 86 -11.11 -15.42 16.29
CA ARG A 86 -9.74 -15.11 16.71
C ARG A 86 -9.03 -14.26 15.66
N ARG A 87 -8.42 -13.16 16.12
CA ARG A 87 -7.76 -12.19 15.25
C ARG A 87 -6.50 -12.73 14.59
N ASP A 88 -5.84 -13.72 15.19
CA ASP A 88 -4.66 -14.33 14.58
C ASP A 88 -4.98 -15.03 13.26
N ILE A 89 -6.19 -15.57 13.10
CA ILE A 89 -6.67 -16.14 11.84
C ILE A 89 -6.88 -15.04 10.80
N LEU A 90 -7.45 -13.89 11.18
CA LEU A 90 -7.63 -12.74 10.30
C LEU A 90 -6.28 -12.18 9.81
N PHE A 91 -5.29 -12.07 10.70
CA PHE A 91 -3.94 -11.68 10.31
C PHE A 91 -3.33 -12.67 9.31
N ALA A 92 -3.42 -13.97 9.60
CA ALA A 92 -2.90 -15.01 8.71
C ALA A 92 -3.58 -14.99 7.33
N LEU A 93 -4.89 -14.78 7.30
CA LEU A 93 -5.65 -14.59 6.06
C LEU A 93 -5.20 -13.34 5.32
N ALA A 94 -4.98 -12.21 5.99
CA ALA A 94 -4.53 -10.97 5.37
C ALA A 94 -3.16 -11.14 4.71
N GLU A 95 -2.20 -11.69 5.44
CA GLU A 95 -0.82 -11.86 4.97
C GLU A 95 -0.71 -12.94 3.89
N ALA A 96 -1.30 -14.12 4.09
CA ALA A 96 -1.25 -15.20 3.12
C ALA A 96 -2.00 -14.82 1.82
N THR A 97 -3.13 -14.11 1.93
CA THR A 97 -3.82 -13.59 0.73
C THR A 97 -2.96 -12.54 0.01
N HIS A 98 -2.25 -11.67 0.73
CA HIS A 98 -1.30 -10.72 0.13
C HIS A 98 -0.21 -11.45 -0.64
N ALA A 99 0.45 -12.42 -0.01
CA ALA A 99 1.51 -13.22 -0.61
C ALA A 99 1.04 -13.94 -1.89
N TRP A 100 -0.12 -14.60 -1.83
CA TRP A 100 -0.73 -15.24 -2.99
C TRP A 100 -1.10 -14.24 -4.09
N ALA A 101 -1.66 -13.08 -3.74
CA ALA A 101 -2.02 -12.05 -4.71
C ALA A 101 -0.80 -11.57 -5.52
N LYS A 102 0.39 -11.49 -4.90
CA LYS A 102 1.65 -11.17 -5.61
C LYS A 102 1.98 -12.17 -6.72
N THR A 103 1.58 -13.44 -6.61
CA THR A 103 1.86 -14.48 -7.61
C THR A 103 0.85 -14.54 -8.75
N ILE A 104 -0.28 -13.83 -8.64
CA ILE A 104 -1.31 -13.78 -9.69
C ILE A 104 -0.83 -12.81 -10.79
N GLY A 105 -0.72 -13.30 -12.03
CA GLY A 105 -0.42 -12.46 -13.19
C GLY A 105 -1.63 -11.64 -13.67
N ASP A 106 -1.40 -10.76 -14.64
CA ASP A 106 -2.43 -9.84 -15.16
C ASP A 106 -3.41 -10.50 -16.15
N THR A 107 -3.32 -11.81 -16.36
CA THR A 107 -4.21 -12.56 -17.25
C THR A 107 -5.59 -12.76 -16.61
N ALA A 108 -6.60 -12.99 -17.45
CA ALA A 108 -7.95 -13.28 -16.97
C ALA A 108 -7.93 -14.46 -15.99
N PRO A 109 -8.57 -14.35 -14.81
CA PRO A 109 -8.56 -15.41 -13.83
C PRO A 109 -9.26 -16.65 -14.39
N LYS A 110 -8.81 -17.83 -13.96
CA LYS A 110 -9.58 -19.06 -14.21
C LYS A 110 -10.98 -18.91 -13.58
N PRO A 111 -12.04 -19.48 -14.18
CA PRO A 111 -13.38 -19.43 -13.60
C PRO A 111 -13.37 -19.87 -12.13
N GLY A 112 -13.95 -19.05 -11.25
CA GLY A 112 -14.02 -19.32 -9.81
C GLY A 112 -12.78 -18.91 -8.99
N LEU A 113 -11.77 -18.28 -9.61
CA LEU A 113 -10.66 -17.64 -8.91
C LEU A 113 -10.77 -16.12 -8.95
N LEU A 114 -10.22 -15.46 -7.93
CA LEU A 114 -10.06 -14.02 -7.92
C LEU A 114 -8.98 -13.60 -8.93
N ASN A 115 -9.18 -12.45 -9.57
CA ASN A 115 -8.06 -11.77 -10.24
C ASN A 115 -7.13 -11.14 -9.19
N ARG A 116 -5.98 -10.64 -9.65
CA ARG A 116 -4.96 -9.99 -8.81
C ARG A 116 -5.54 -8.86 -7.94
N SER A 117 -6.31 -7.97 -8.56
CA SER A 117 -6.90 -6.79 -7.91
C SER A 117 -7.90 -7.18 -6.80
N ASP A 118 -8.76 -8.15 -7.05
CA ASP A 118 -9.74 -8.66 -6.06
C ASP A 118 -9.06 -9.46 -4.93
N ALA A 119 -7.97 -10.19 -5.23
CA ALA A 119 -7.19 -10.87 -4.21
C ALA A 119 -6.50 -9.86 -3.25
N PHE A 120 -5.93 -8.78 -3.79
CA PHE A 120 -5.43 -7.70 -2.94
C PHE A 120 -6.55 -7.00 -2.16
N LEU A 121 -7.72 -6.75 -2.76
CA LEU A 121 -8.85 -6.19 -2.02
C LEU A 121 -9.25 -7.10 -0.85
N GLN A 122 -9.33 -8.42 -1.07
CA GLN A 122 -9.62 -9.40 -0.03
C GLN A 122 -8.58 -9.36 1.11
N SER A 123 -7.29 -9.24 0.77
CA SER A 123 -6.21 -9.07 1.76
C SER A 123 -6.40 -7.79 2.59
N ALA A 124 -6.71 -6.66 1.94
CA ALA A 124 -6.98 -5.40 2.63
C ALA A 124 -8.19 -5.50 3.57
N VAL A 125 -9.26 -6.20 3.16
CA VAL A 125 -10.44 -6.44 4.01
C VAL A 125 -10.08 -7.26 5.24
N TYR A 126 -9.30 -8.33 5.11
CA TYR A 126 -8.87 -9.11 6.28
C TYR A 126 -7.98 -8.31 7.22
N ALA A 127 -7.04 -7.51 6.69
CA ALA A 127 -6.21 -6.62 7.49
C ALA A 127 -7.05 -5.57 8.23
N TYR A 128 -8.08 -5.02 7.57
CA TYR A 128 -9.04 -4.11 8.20
C TYR A 128 -9.77 -4.78 9.36
N LEU A 129 -10.31 -5.99 9.18
CA LEU A 129 -11.03 -6.70 10.24
C LEU A 129 -10.09 -7.05 11.41
N PHE A 130 -8.85 -7.47 11.11
CA PHE A 130 -7.82 -7.69 12.14
C PHE A 130 -7.54 -6.44 12.99
N LEU A 131 -7.46 -5.26 12.36
CA LEU A 131 -7.14 -4.00 13.05
C LEU A 131 -8.36 -3.36 13.72
N LEU A 132 -9.48 -3.32 13.01
CA LEU A 132 -10.63 -2.44 13.29
C LEU A 132 -11.97 -3.18 13.36
N GLY A 133 -12.01 -4.47 13.02
CA GLY A 133 -13.22 -5.29 13.08
C GLY A 133 -13.77 -5.40 14.51
N LEU A 134 -15.08 -5.52 14.62
CA LEU A 134 -15.78 -5.77 15.88
C LEU A 134 -15.76 -7.28 16.16
N GLU A 135 -14.60 -7.78 16.59
CA GLU A 135 -14.41 -9.18 16.99
C GLU A 135 -14.55 -9.34 18.51
N ASP A 136 -14.73 -10.57 18.99
CA ASP A 136 -14.76 -10.90 20.42
C ASP A 136 -13.42 -10.55 21.12
N GLU A 137 -12.31 -10.68 20.39
CA GLU A 137 -10.99 -10.29 20.88
C GLU A 137 -10.78 -8.76 20.76
N PRO A 138 -10.13 -8.13 21.75
CA PRO A 138 -9.79 -6.71 21.64
C PRO A 138 -8.87 -6.47 20.44
N PRO A 139 -8.90 -5.26 19.86
CA PRO A 139 -7.97 -4.86 18.81
C PRO A 139 -6.50 -5.09 19.22
N PRO A 140 -5.61 -5.42 18.26
CA PRO A 140 -4.21 -5.64 18.54
C PRO A 140 -3.56 -4.39 19.15
N SER A 141 -2.70 -4.60 20.14
CA SER A 141 -1.90 -3.53 20.76
C SER A 141 -0.92 -2.96 19.72
N PRO A 142 -0.62 -1.64 19.74
CA PRO A 142 0.44 -1.06 18.89
C PRO A 142 1.85 -1.66 19.12
N TYR A 143 2.05 -2.39 20.21
CA TYR A 143 3.30 -3.11 20.50
C TYR A 143 3.34 -4.54 19.94
N ASP A 144 2.24 -5.02 19.37
CA ASP A 144 2.19 -6.28 18.62
C ASP A 144 2.81 -6.05 17.23
N SER A 145 3.81 -6.85 16.84
CA SER A 145 4.44 -6.72 15.51
C SER A 145 3.42 -6.81 14.37
N ARG A 146 2.42 -7.68 14.54
CA ARG A 146 1.33 -7.90 13.58
C ARG A 146 0.49 -6.64 13.36
N PHE A 147 0.39 -5.76 14.36
CA PHE A 147 -0.32 -4.48 14.22
C PHE A 147 0.30 -3.65 13.09
N ARG A 148 1.62 -3.49 13.12
CA ARG A 148 2.33 -2.67 12.14
C ARG A 148 2.33 -3.33 10.76
N ASP A 149 2.53 -4.63 10.72
CA ASP A 149 2.51 -5.39 9.47
C ASP A 149 1.13 -5.36 8.82
N ALA A 150 0.06 -5.49 9.61
CA ALA A 150 -1.31 -5.39 9.09
C ALA A 150 -1.64 -4.00 8.55
N CYS A 151 -1.15 -2.92 9.17
CA CYS A 151 -1.30 -1.56 8.61
C CYS A 151 -0.64 -1.45 7.23
N GLU A 152 0.59 -1.95 7.08
CA GLU A 152 1.29 -1.94 5.80
C GLU A 152 0.65 -2.87 4.76
N ILE A 153 0.22 -4.07 5.17
CA ILE A 153 -0.55 -4.99 4.31
C ILE A 153 -1.83 -4.31 3.84
N TYR A 154 -2.60 -3.69 4.73
CA TYR A 154 -3.81 -2.94 4.35
C TYR A 154 -3.48 -1.85 3.33
N ASN A 155 -2.50 -0.99 3.61
CA ASN A 155 -2.16 0.15 2.75
C ASN A 155 -1.70 -0.29 1.36
N ARG A 156 -0.79 -1.28 1.30
CA ARG A 156 -0.21 -1.78 0.04
C ARG A 156 -1.20 -2.63 -0.74
N SER A 157 -1.96 -3.49 -0.07
CA SER A 157 -3.03 -4.26 -0.71
C SER A 157 -4.11 -3.34 -1.27
N LEU A 158 -4.49 -2.28 -0.55
CA LEU A 158 -5.46 -1.31 -1.06
C LEU A 158 -4.95 -0.60 -2.32
N ASN A 159 -3.67 -0.25 -2.36
CA ASN A 159 -3.03 0.29 -3.55
C ASN A 159 -3.13 -0.67 -4.75
N GLN A 160 -2.71 -1.91 -4.57
CA GLN A 160 -2.77 -2.91 -5.64
C GLN A 160 -4.21 -3.26 -6.06
N ALA A 161 -5.17 -3.17 -5.14
CA ALA A 161 -6.60 -3.43 -5.40
C ALA A 161 -7.26 -2.40 -6.34
N PHE A 162 -6.72 -1.19 -6.45
CA PHE A 162 -7.25 -0.15 -7.34
C PHE A 162 -6.23 0.33 -8.38
N ARG A 163 -5.11 -0.39 -8.50
CA ARG A 163 -4.11 -0.17 -9.53
C ARG A 163 -4.69 -0.48 -10.91
N ALA A 164 -4.41 0.40 -11.86
CA ALA A 164 -4.64 0.15 -13.27
C ALA A 164 -3.43 -0.58 -13.85
N ARG A 165 -2.70 0.07 -14.77
CA ARG A 165 -1.39 -0.36 -15.23
C ARG A 165 -0.31 0.50 -14.57
N GLU A 166 0.92 0.01 -14.60
CA GLU A 166 2.07 0.79 -14.16
C GLU A 166 2.14 2.14 -14.90
N GLY A 167 2.27 3.24 -14.15
CA GLY A 167 2.27 4.61 -14.67
C GLY A 167 0.89 5.19 -15.02
N GLU A 168 -0.18 4.40 -15.03
CA GLU A 168 -1.54 4.92 -15.21
C GLU A 168 -2.14 5.42 -13.88
N PRO A 169 -3.07 6.40 -13.92
CA PRO A 169 -3.82 6.81 -12.74
C PRO A 169 -4.57 5.64 -12.07
N LEU A 170 -4.66 5.71 -10.75
CA LEU A 170 -5.51 4.84 -9.93
C LEU A 170 -6.96 4.90 -10.41
N ARG A 171 -7.62 3.73 -10.41
CA ARG A 171 -9.04 3.60 -10.78
C ARG A 171 -9.86 3.32 -9.54
N LEU A 172 -10.07 4.36 -8.74
CA LEU A 172 -10.92 4.30 -7.55
C LEU A 172 -12.39 4.24 -7.98
N SER A 173 -12.90 3.04 -8.25
CA SER A 173 -14.25 2.83 -8.78
C SER A 173 -15.16 2.11 -7.77
N ALA A 174 -16.43 2.52 -7.76
CA ALA A 174 -17.49 1.75 -7.14
C ALA A 174 -17.77 0.49 -7.96
N GLY A 175 -18.28 -0.54 -7.30
CA GLY A 175 -18.68 -1.77 -7.95
C GLY A 175 -18.72 -2.94 -6.99
N ARG A 176 -19.35 -4.03 -7.43
CA ARG A 176 -19.40 -5.28 -6.67
C ARG A 176 -18.13 -6.08 -6.97
N ARG A 177 -17.33 -6.35 -5.95
CA ARG A 177 -16.02 -6.99 -6.05
C ARG A 177 -16.12 -8.44 -5.53
N PRO A 178 -15.75 -9.46 -6.32
CA PRO A 178 -15.69 -10.84 -5.85
C PRO A 178 -14.77 -10.98 -4.63
N LEU A 179 -15.18 -11.80 -3.67
CA LEU A 179 -14.36 -12.22 -2.53
C LEU A 179 -14.12 -13.74 -2.61
N LEU A 180 -13.22 -14.28 -1.78
CA LEU A 180 -12.99 -15.73 -1.70
C LEU A 180 -14.28 -16.49 -1.34
N GLN A 181 -15.15 -15.85 -0.56
CA GLN A 181 -16.52 -16.26 -0.30
C GLN A 181 -17.43 -15.04 -0.42
N GLY A 182 -18.44 -15.13 -1.28
CA GLY A 182 -19.36 -14.02 -1.53
C GLY A 182 -18.77 -12.90 -2.39
N SER A 183 -19.18 -11.68 -2.10
CA SER A 183 -18.77 -10.49 -2.85
C SER A 183 -19.06 -9.23 -2.04
N LEU A 184 -18.24 -8.20 -2.22
CA LEU A 184 -18.29 -6.95 -1.51
C LEU A 184 -18.77 -5.81 -2.42
N PRO A 185 -19.95 -5.23 -2.19
CA PRO A 185 -20.30 -3.94 -2.76
C PRO A 185 -19.32 -2.87 -2.25
N VAL A 186 -18.62 -2.19 -3.16
CA VAL A 186 -17.76 -1.05 -2.85
C VAL A 186 -18.42 0.22 -3.39
N HIS A 187 -18.60 1.20 -2.51
CA HIS A 187 -19.15 2.51 -2.81
C HIS A 187 -18.05 3.58 -2.77
N LEU A 188 -18.21 4.66 -3.52
CA LEU A 188 -17.38 5.86 -3.36
C LEU A 188 -18.09 6.81 -2.38
N ALA A 189 -17.45 7.09 -1.26
CA ALA A 189 -18.02 8.00 -0.27
C ALA A 189 -17.99 9.45 -0.78
N PRO A 190 -19.07 10.24 -0.58
CA PRO A 190 -19.04 11.67 -0.85
C PRO A 190 -18.05 12.36 0.11
N SER A 191 -17.05 13.05 -0.43
CA SER A 191 -16.07 13.87 0.29
C SER A 191 -15.90 15.22 -0.40
N ALA A 192 -15.23 16.18 0.24
CA ALA A 192 -14.93 17.46 -0.42
C ALA A 192 -14.15 17.26 -1.73
N ILE A 193 -13.31 16.22 -1.78
CA ILE A 193 -12.52 15.82 -2.95
C ILE A 193 -13.45 15.20 -4.01
N THR A 194 -14.31 14.24 -3.66
CA THR A 194 -15.19 13.58 -4.64
C THR A 194 -16.39 14.43 -5.07
N ARG A 195 -16.77 15.47 -4.31
CA ARG A 195 -17.80 16.47 -4.66
C ARG A 195 -17.33 17.46 -5.71
N LYS A 196 -16.03 17.52 -5.99
CA LYS A 196 -15.45 18.31 -7.08
C LYS A 196 -14.79 17.42 -8.14
N PRO A 197 -15.53 16.45 -8.72
CA PRO A 197 -14.95 15.43 -9.59
C PRO A 197 -14.40 16.00 -10.91
N GLY A 198 -14.76 17.25 -11.27
CA GLY A 198 -14.17 17.98 -12.40
C GLY A 198 -12.85 18.68 -12.10
N GLU A 199 -12.44 18.82 -10.83
CA GLU A 199 -11.19 19.48 -10.45
C GLU A 199 -9.99 18.52 -10.51
N LEU A 200 -10.19 17.22 -10.33
CA LEU A 200 -9.10 16.23 -10.42
C LEU A 200 -8.88 15.76 -11.87
N GLU A 201 -7.61 15.76 -12.28
CA GLU A 201 -7.14 15.22 -13.55
C GLU A 201 -6.71 13.76 -13.43
N GLY A 202 -6.10 13.39 -12.30
CA GLY A 202 -5.63 12.05 -12.04
C GLY A 202 -5.31 11.82 -10.57
N LEU A 203 -5.33 10.55 -10.17
CA LEU A 203 -4.92 10.08 -8.85
C LEU A 203 -3.79 9.09 -9.04
N TYR A 204 -2.69 9.23 -8.32
CA TYR A 204 -1.54 8.33 -8.43
C TYR A 204 -1.16 7.84 -7.04
N ALA A 205 -0.74 6.59 -6.88
CA ALA A 205 -0.27 6.13 -5.58
C ALA A 205 1.05 6.83 -5.25
N ALA A 206 1.17 7.42 -4.06
CA ALA A 206 2.43 8.08 -3.69
C ALA A 206 3.59 7.08 -3.60
N ASP A 207 3.31 5.85 -3.19
CA ASP A 207 4.28 4.77 -3.06
C ASP A 207 4.86 4.27 -4.40
N ASP A 208 4.35 4.75 -5.54
CA ASP A 208 4.95 4.49 -6.86
C ASP A 208 6.14 5.41 -7.19
N TYR A 209 6.37 6.43 -6.37
CA TYR A 209 7.38 7.44 -6.62
C TYR A 209 8.47 7.39 -5.54
N GLU A 210 9.71 7.22 -5.99
CA GLU A 210 10.88 7.49 -5.16
C GLU A 210 11.11 9.00 -5.10
N VAL A 211 10.96 9.59 -3.91
CA VAL A 211 11.18 11.03 -3.71
C VAL A 211 12.67 11.28 -3.49
N PHE A 212 13.28 12.11 -4.33
CA PHE A 212 14.66 12.55 -4.22
C PHE A 212 14.77 14.08 -4.29
N GLY A 213 15.93 14.62 -3.92
CA GLY A 213 16.21 16.07 -3.97
C GLY A 213 15.74 16.85 -2.74
N PHE A 214 15.03 16.21 -1.81
CA PHE A 214 14.75 16.76 -0.48
C PHE A 214 15.67 16.16 0.58
N ALA A 215 16.02 16.94 1.60
CA ALA A 215 16.79 16.44 2.75
C ALA A 215 15.94 15.54 3.65
N THR A 216 14.61 15.72 3.62
CA THR A 216 13.65 14.96 4.43
C THR A 216 12.45 14.50 3.60
N HIS A 217 12.05 13.24 3.75
CA HIS A 217 10.80 12.71 3.19
C HIS A 217 9.71 12.73 4.26
N ASN A 218 8.75 13.63 4.10
CA ASN A 218 7.72 13.93 5.09
C ASN A 218 6.51 13.00 4.93
N ARG A 219 6.61 11.81 5.53
CA ARG A 219 5.54 10.82 5.64
C ARG A 219 5.04 10.70 7.08
N SER A 220 3.73 10.65 7.28
CA SER A 220 3.12 10.37 8.59
C SER A 220 2.58 8.94 8.60
N PRO A 221 2.88 8.12 9.62
CA PRO A 221 2.38 6.75 9.71
C PRO A 221 0.88 6.74 10.02
N GLY A 222 0.18 5.73 9.50
CA GLY A 222 -1.25 5.55 9.76
C GLY A 222 -1.87 4.49 8.85
N LEU A 223 -3.18 4.53 8.75
CA LEU A 223 -3.97 3.64 7.91
C LEU A 223 -4.58 4.40 6.72
N GLY A 224 -4.63 3.77 5.56
CA GLY A 224 -5.02 4.36 4.29
C GLY A 224 -3.85 4.43 3.30
N MET A 225 -4.15 4.27 2.01
CA MET A 225 -3.19 4.44 0.94
C MET A 225 -2.91 5.94 0.70
N PRO A 226 -1.65 6.39 0.76
CA PRO A 226 -1.29 7.74 0.32
C PRO A 226 -1.40 7.89 -1.20
N VAL A 227 -2.01 8.98 -1.65
CA VAL A 227 -2.35 9.27 -3.04
C VAL A 227 -1.93 10.71 -3.38
N ILE A 228 -1.34 10.88 -4.56
CA ILE A 228 -1.11 12.17 -5.20
C ILE A 228 -2.36 12.51 -6.01
N GLY A 229 -3.10 13.54 -5.60
CA GLY A 229 -4.19 14.11 -6.39
C GLY A 229 -3.68 15.22 -7.30
N VAL A 230 -3.80 15.05 -8.61
CA VAL A 230 -3.45 16.08 -9.61
C VAL A 230 -4.71 16.85 -9.98
N THR A 231 -4.67 18.18 -9.91
CA THR A 231 -5.80 19.04 -10.23
C THR A 231 -5.63 19.74 -11.58
N ARG A 232 -6.73 19.87 -12.33
CA ARG A 232 -6.77 20.56 -13.62
C ARG A 232 -6.41 22.03 -13.47
N LYS A 233 -5.96 22.62 -14.59
CA LYS A 233 -5.81 24.06 -14.72
C LYS A 233 -7.18 24.75 -14.68
N SER A 234 -7.30 25.81 -13.91
CA SER A 234 -8.48 26.69 -13.86
C SER A 234 -8.07 28.15 -13.91
N ARG A 235 -9.03 29.08 -13.89
CA ARG A 235 -8.75 30.51 -13.79
C ARG A 235 -8.08 30.86 -12.46
N GLU A 236 -8.47 30.16 -11.39
CA GLU A 236 -7.95 30.32 -10.03
C GLU A 236 -6.64 29.56 -9.80
N ALA A 237 -6.37 28.49 -10.56
CA ALA A 237 -5.13 27.71 -10.56
C ALA A 237 -4.61 27.51 -12.00
N PRO A 238 -3.98 28.53 -12.62
CA PRO A 238 -3.63 28.53 -14.04
C PRO A 238 -2.65 27.43 -14.46
N ASN A 239 -1.85 26.96 -13.51
CA ASN A 239 -0.85 25.91 -13.68
C ASN A 239 -1.28 24.56 -13.06
N GLY A 240 -2.56 24.43 -12.66
CA GLY A 240 -3.06 23.26 -11.94
C GLY A 240 -2.43 23.14 -10.56
N GLY A 241 -2.36 21.93 -10.02
CA GLY A 241 -1.80 21.70 -8.70
C GLY A 241 -1.71 20.23 -8.35
N THR A 242 -1.07 19.96 -7.21
CA THR A 242 -1.07 18.63 -6.59
C THR A 242 -1.48 18.74 -5.13
N MET A 243 -2.10 17.70 -4.59
CA MET A 243 -2.44 17.63 -3.18
C MET A 243 -2.22 16.22 -2.62
N PRO A 244 -1.78 16.10 -1.35
CA PRO A 244 -1.72 14.83 -0.65
C PRO A 244 -3.14 14.39 -0.26
N ILE A 245 -3.48 13.17 -0.64
CA ILE A 245 -4.76 12.53 -0.36
C ILE A 245 -4.47 11.21 0.37
N THR A 246 -5.33 10.83 1.30
CA THR A 246 -5.36 9.47 1.85
C THR A 246 -6.64 8.78 1.39
N ALA A 247 -6.50 7.64 0.70
CA ALA A 247 -7.61 6.77 0.35
C ALA A 247 -7.80 5.70 1.42
N PHE A 248 -8.98 5.62 2.00
CA PHE A 248 -9.32 4.71 3.09
C PHE A 248 -10.54 3.86 2.70
N LEU A 249 -10.40 2.54 2.74
CA LEU A 249 -11.52 1.61 2.60
C LEU A 249 -12.10 1.32 3.98
N ARG A 250 -13.29 1.87 4.26
CA ARG A 250 -14.11 1.51 5.42
C ARG A 250 -14.93 0.28 5.08
N VAL A 251 -14.84 -0.76 5.90
CA VAL A 251 -15.67 -1.96 5.77
C VAL A 251 -16.76 -1.92 6.82
N ASP A 252 -18.01 -2.03 6.36
CA ASP A 252 -19.20 -2.16 7.19
C ASP A 252 -19.64 -3.63 7.17
N GLY A 253 -19.41 -4.31 8.28
CA GLY A 253 -19.76 -5.71 8.51
C GLY A 253 -18.59 -6.56 8.99
N ASP A 254 -18.91 -7.68 9.61
CA ASP A 254 -17.94 -8.68 10.09
C ASP A 254 -17.64 -9.77 9.05
N LEU A 255 -16.70 -10.68 9.34
CA LEU A 255 -16.34 -11.73 8.39
C LEU A 255 -17.51 -12.67 8.03
N PRO A 256 -18.36 -13.13 8.98
CA PRO A 256 -19.59 -13.86 8.66
C PRO A 256 -20.50 -13.14 7.67
N GLU A 257 -20.79 -11.85 7.88
CA GLU A 257 -21.65 -11.04 7.02
C GLU A 257 -21.06 -10.86 5.62
N LEU A 258 -19.75 -10.60 5.54
CA LEU A 258 -19.03 -10.47 4.26
C LEU A 258 -19.08 -11.77 3.45
N SER A 259 -18.92 -12.92 4.11
CA SER A 259 -18.89 -14.25 3.48
C SER A 259 -20.21 -14.65 2.81
N VAL A 260 -21.33 -14.09 3.28
CA VAL A 260 -22.67 -14.29 2.71
C VAL A 260 -23.16 -13.09 1.87
N GLY A 261 -22.28 -12.11 1.62
CA GLY A 261 -22.58 -10.95 0.77
C GLY A 261 -23.56 -9.94 1.38
N ARG A 262 -23.61 -9.85 2.72
CA ARG A 262 -24.40 -8.85 3.46
C ARG A 262 -23.60 -7.63 3.91
N GLY A 263 -22.27 -7.72 3.98
CA GLY A 263 -21.41 -6.57 4.25
C GLY A 263 -21.22 -5.67 3.01
N GLN A 264 -20.69 -4.47 3.25
CA GLN A 264 -20.36 -3.48 2.22
C GLN A 264 -19.07 -2.72 2.58
N ALA A 265 -18.53 -1.96 1.64
CA ALA A 265 -17.41 -1.07 1.92
C ALA A 265 -17.58 0.29 1.24
N SER A 266 -17.02 1.31 1.87
CA SER A 266 -16.97 2.67 1.36
C SER A 266 -15.52 3.11 1.19
N LEU A 267 -15.15 3.53 -0.02
CA LEU A 267 -13.86 4.13 -0.30
C LEU A 267 -13.96 5.65 -0.07
N GLU A 268 -13.24 6.11 0.93
CA GLU A 268 -13.21 7.48 1.44
C GLU A 268 -11.91 8.16 1.01
N LEU A 269 -11.99 9.43 0.60
CA LEU A 269 -10.83 10.26 0.26
C LEU A 269 -10.73 11.44 1.22
N TYR A 270 -9.58 11.54 1.88
CA TYR A 270 -9.27 12.57 2.86
C TYR A 270 -8.14 13.48 2.38
N SER A 271 -8.27 14.78 2.64
CA SER A 271 -7.18 15.74 2.39
C SER A 271 -6.16 15.58 3.52
N SER A 272 -4.93 15.18 3.21
CA SER A 272 -3.93 14.98 4.26
C SER A 272 -3.50 16.29 4.93
N TYR A 273 -3.88 17.46 4.38
CA TYR A 273 -3.65 18.76 5.00
C TYR A 273 -4.51 18.99 6.26
N ASP A 274 -5.78 18.57 6.19
CA ASP A 274 -6.80 18.87 7.19
C ASP A 274 -7.09 17.67 8.08
N ASP A 275 -7.17 16.48 7.47
CA ASP A 275 -7.60 15.25 8.13
C ASP A 275 -6.37 14.44 8.55
N ARG A 276 -6.18 14.31 9.88
CA ARG A 276 -5.05 13.54 10.45
C ARG A 276 -5.48 12.20 11.02
N SER A 277 -6.76 12.05 11.34
CA SER A 277 -7.33 10.86 11.93
C SER A 277 -8.82 10.77 11.69
N ILE A 278 -9.35 9.56 11.69
CA ILE A 278 -10.78 9.27 11.56
C ILE A 278 -11.26 8.44 12.74
N GLN A 279 -12.57 8.43 12.98
CA GLN A 279 -13.20 7.51 13.94
C GLN A 279 -13.67 6.25 13.21
N VAL A 280 -13.29 5.09 13.72
CA VAL A 280 -13.76 3.78 13.22
C VAL A 280 -14.05 2.91 14.44
N ASN A 281 -15.29 2.46 14.61
CA ASN A 281 -15.66 1.53 15.68
C ASN A 281 -15.19 1.97 17.08
N GLY A 282 -15.27 3.27 17.38
CA GLY A 282 -14.82 3.85 18.65
C GLY A 282 -13.31 4.08 18.79
N GLN A 283 -12.52 3.79 17.76
CA GLN A 283 -11.08 4.01 17.72
C GLN A 283 -10.72 5.26 16.92
N THR A 284 -9.76 6.04 17.43
CA THR A 284 -9.10 7.11 16.66
C THR A 284 -8.00 6.50 15.81
N VAL A 285 -8.21 6.44 14.50
CA VAL A 285 -7.27 5.86 13.53
C VAL A 285 -6.51 6.99 12.84
N PRO A 286 -5.18 7.10 13.00
CA PRO A 286 -4.39 8.07 12.25
C PRO A 286 -4.39 7.70 10.76
N LEU A 287 -4.51 8.70 9.88
CA LEU A 287 -4.44 8.51 8.44
C LEU A 287 -2.99 8.55 7.96
N GLN A 288 -2.59 7.58 7.14
CA GLN A 288 -1.26 7.63 6.52
C GLN A 288 -1.22 8.74 5.48
N ALA A 289 -0.15 9.54 5.48
CA ALA A 289 0.00 10.66 4.56
C ALA A 289 1.43 10.76 4.03
N ASP A 290 1.56 11.13 2.76
CA ASP A 290 2.81 11.54 2.14
C ASP A 290 2.70 12.97 1.64
N ASN A 291 3.41 13.89 2.31
CA ASN A 291 3.36 15.31 1.98
C ASN A 291 4.45 15.76 0.99
N SER A 292 5.50 14.94 0.82
CA SER A 292 6.62 15.29 -0.07
C SER A 292 6.36 14.82 -1.49
N ALA A 293 5.77 13.63 -1.67
CA ALA A 293 5.56 13.06 -3.00
C ALA A 293 4.72 13.95 -3.93
N PRO A 294 3.58 14.55 -3.51
CA PRO A 294 2.84 15.48 -4.37
C PRO A 294 3.64 16.73 -4.75
N LEU A 295 4.46 17.25 -3.83
CA LEU A 295 5.31 18.41 -4.09
C LEU A 295 6.43 18.06 -5.07
N ALA A 296 7.16 16.98 -4.83
CA ALA A 296 8.19 16.46 -5.75
C ALA A 296 7.60 16.21 -7.14
N TYR A 297 6.45 15.54 -7.21
CA TYR A 297 5.74 15.28 -8.47
C TYR A 297 5.43 16.57 -9.23
N ARG A 298 4.96 17.62 -8.53
CA ARG A 298 4.66 18.92 -9.16
C ARG A 298 5.90 19.62 -9.72
N LEU A 299 7.03 19.45 -9.04
CA LEU A 299 8.30 20.12 -9.33
C LEU A 299 9.21 19.33 -10.27
N ASN A 300 8.84 18.08 -10.60
CA ASN A 300 9.52 17.24 -11.57
C ASN A 300 9.19 17.63 -13.02
N ASP A 301 9.35 18.92 -13.34
CA ASP A 301 9.15 19.51 -14.66
C ASP A 301 10.40 20.29 -15.05
N ALA A 302 11.10 19.83 -16.09
CA ALA A 302 12.34 20.43 -16.57
C ALA A 302 12.17 21.89 -17.00
N ALA A 303 10.97 22.31 -17.44
CA ALA A 303 10.72 23.71 -17.78
C ALA A 303 10.77 24.63 -16.54
N LEU A 304 10.31 24.16 -15.37
CA LEU A 304 10.36 24.94 -14.13
C LEU A 304 11.78 25.17 -13.63
N TRP A 305 12.64 24.16 -13.75
CA TRP A 305 14.05 24.24 -13.34
C TRP A 305 14.87 25.15 -14.26
N ASN A 306 14.59 25.10 -15.55
CA ASN A 306 15.34 25.84 -16.57
C ASN A 306 14.84 27.29 -16.75
N ALA A 307 13.61 27.61 -16.32
CA ALA A 307 13.02 28.96 -16.47
C ALA A 307 13.92 30.07 -15.92
N GLY A 308 14.47 29.91 -14.71
CA GLY A 308 15.31 30.94 -14.07
C GLY A 308 16.57 31.33 -14.85
N LEU A 309 17.18 30.38 -15.57
CA LEU A 309 18.40 30.62 -16.36
C LEU A 309 18.07 31.17 -17.75
N TRP A 310 17.04 30.64 -18.41
CA TRP A 310 16.63 31.09 -19.74
C TRP A 310 15.93 32.45 -19.72
N ASP A 311 15.11 32.74 -18.71
CA ASP A 311 14.46 34.05 -18.57
C ASP A 311 15.47 35.15 -18.24
N PHE A 312 16.52 34.82 -17.47
CA PHE A 312 17.62 35.74 -17.16
C PHE A 312 18.52 36.02 -18.37
N LEU A 313 18.87 35.00 -19.15
CA LEU A 313 19.75 35.16 -20.33
C LEU A 313 19.02 35.67 -21.58
N GLY A 314 17.72 35.36 -21.69
CA GLY A 314 16.92 35.61 -22.90
C GLY A 314 16.11 36.90 -22.90
N GLY A 315 15.99 37.61 -21.77
CA GLY A 315 15.19 38.82 -21.69
C GLY A 315 13.74 38.59 -22.12
N SER A 316 13.06 37.63 -21.49
CA SER A 316 11.67 37.31 -21.80
C SER A 316 10.72 38.26 -21.05
N ASP A 317 9.65 38.70 -21.74
CA ASP A 317 8.50 39.36 -21.12
C ASP A 317 7.68 38.27 -20.40
N VAL A 318 8.19 37.81 -19.25
CA VAL A 318 7.60 36.70 -18.50
C VAL A 318 6.20 37.14 -18.07
N LYS A 319 5.17 36.59 -18.72
CA LYS A 319 3.80 36.66 -18.22
C LYS A 319 3.84 36.20 -16.76
N ARG A 320 3.52 37.14 -15.85
CA ARG A 320 3.51 37.00 -14.39
C ARG A 320 2.71 35.77 -13.96
N ASN A 321 3.35 34.61 -13.90
CA ASN A 321 2.68 33.36 -13.61
C ASN A 321 3.17 32.88 -12.24
N MET A 322 2.39 33.19 -11.21
CA MET A 322 2.52 32.57 -9.90
C MET A 322 2.40 31.05 -10.05
N LEU A 323 3.36 30.31 -9.48
CA LEU A 323 3.33 28.86 -9.48
C LEU A 323 2.59 28.37 -8.24
N PHE A 324 1.35 27.91 -8.45
CA PHE A 324 0.60 27.22 -7.41
C PHE A 324 1.15 25.79 -7.27
N VAL A 325 1.73 25.47 -6.11
CA VAL A 325 2.20 24.11 -5.76
C VAL A 325 1.15 23.32 -4.96
N GLN A 326 0.01 23.95 -4.68
CA GLN A 326 -1.21 23.35 -4.12
C GLN A 326 -2.43 24.20 -4.53
N PRO A 327 -3.64 23.62 -4.55
CA PRO A 327 -4.87 24.38 -4.73
C PRO A 327 -5.05 25.47 -3.66
N TYR A 328 -5.73 26.57 -4.01
CA TYR A 328 -6.10 27.63 -3.06
C TYR A 328 -7.11 27.10 -2.04
N GLU A 329 -6.83 27.32 -0.76
CA GLU A 329 -7.74 27.02 0.34
C GLU A 329 -8.13 28.29 1.11
N ARG A 330 -9.43 28.53 1.20
CA ARG A 330 -9.98 29.69 1.91
C ARG A 330 -9.69 29.57 3.41
N GLY A 331 -9.15 30.63 4.00
CA GLY A 331 -8.84 30.70 5.42
C GLY A 331 -7.37 30.45 5.77
N ARG A 332 -6.58 29.92 4.82
CA ARG A 332 -5.11 29.87 4.94
C ARG A 332 -4.47 31.14 4.40
N ILE A 333 -3.38 31.56 5.05
CA ILE A 333 -2.59 32.74 4.70
C ILE A 333 -1.66 32.37 3.54
N PRO A 334 -1.77 33.03 2.37
CA PRO A 334 -0.82 32.84 1.29
C PRO A 334 0.57 33.37 1.63
N VAL A 335 1.60 32.58 1.39
CA VAL A 335 3.01 32.96 1.47
C VAL A 335 3.61 32.80 0.08
N VAL A 336 3.97 33.92 -0.54
CA VAL A 336 4.57 33.95 -1.89
C VAL A 336 6.07 34.08 -1.74
N LEU A 337 6.80 33.11 -2.28
CA LEU A 337 8.25 33.02 -2.17
C LEU A 337 8.90 33.49 -3.47
N VAL A 338 9.41 34.70 -3.45
CA VAL A 338 10.07 35.31 -4.62
C VAL A 338 11.53 34.87 -4.67
N HIS A 339 11.95 34.30 -5.80
CA HIS A 339 13.34 33.88 -6.00
C HIS A 339 14.25 35.05 -6.40
N GLY A 340 15.57 34.85 -6.30
CA GLY A 340 16.57 35.84 -6.68
C GLY A 340 16.92 35.83 -8.18
N THR A 341 17.74 36.78 -8.60
CA THR A 341 18.23 36.89 -9.99
C THR A 341 18.97 35.63 -10.44
N GLY A 342 18.65 35.12 -11.64
CA GLY A 342 19.29 33.93 -12.22
C GLY A 342 18.99 32.61 -11.50
N SER A 343 17.95 32.57 -10.65
CA SER A 343 17.53 31.39 -9.90
C SER A 343 16.12 30.94 -10.31
N SER A 344 15.81 29.66 -10.09
CA SER A 344 14.48 29.10 -10.31
C SER A 344 13.60 29.19 -9.05
N PRO A 345 12.26 29.37 -9.17
CA PRO A 345 11.33 29.28 -8.05
C PRO A 345 11.47 27.98 -7.22
N VAL A 346 11.98 26.91 -7.84
CA VAL A 346 12.11 25.60 -7.21
C VAL A 346 13.19 25.56 -6.10
N TRP A 347 14.08 26.57 -6.00
CA TRP A 347 15.06 26.63 -4.91
C TRP A 347 14.42 26.72 -3.51
N TRP A 348 13.18 27.19 -3.41
CA TRP A 348 12.42 27.21 -2.16
C TRP A 348 11.80 25.86 -1.79
N ALA A 349 11.92 24.83 -2.65
CA ALA A 349 11.20 23.58 -2.49
C ALA A 349 11.56 22.83 -1.20
N GLU A 350 12.84 22.76 -0.82
CA GLU A 350 13.25 22.12 0.45
C GLU A 350 12.63 22.86 1.65
N MET A 351 12.70 24.19 1.66
CA MET A 351 12.12 24.98 2.74
C MET A 351 10.60 24.77 2.82
N VAL A 352 9.89 24.79 1.69
CA VAL A 352 8.45 24.53 1.67
C VAL A 352 8.13 23.10 2.11
N ASN A 353 8.94 22.11 1.71
CA ASN A 353 8.81 20.74 2.18
C ASN A 353 8.94 20.66 3.71
N SER A 354 9.97 21.29 4.29
CA SER A 354 10.15 21.34 5.76
C SER A 354 9.02 22.09 6.46
N LEU A 355 8.63 23.27 5.97
CA LEU A 355 7.57 24.08 6.59
C LEU A 355 6.20 23.38 6.55
N ARG A 356 5.92 22.63 5.47
CA ARG A 356 4.70 21.82 5.37
C ARG A 356 4.73 20.59 6.27
N HIS A 357 5.88 20.14 6.74
CA HIS A 357 5.91 19.06 7.72
C HIS A 357 5.35 19.50 9.08
N ASP A 358 5.50 20.78 9.43
CA ASP A 358 4.94 21.32 10.66
C ASP A 358 3.39 21.40 10.55
N PRO A 359 2.65 20.71 11.43
CA PRO A 359 1.19 20.67 11.35
C PRO A 359 0.53 22.02 11.64
N VAL A 360 1.13 22.87 12.46
CA VAL A 360 0.59 24.21 12.79
C VAL A 360 0.75 25.13 11.59
N ILE A 361 1.90 25.07 10.91
CA ILE A 361 2.15 25.86 9.70
C ILE A 361 1.25 25.38 8.57
N ARG A 362 1.21 24.08 8.30
CA ARG A 362 0.43 23.49 7.19
C ARG A 362 -1.07 23.79 7.28
N GLN A 363 -1.63 23.90 8.47
CA GLN A 363 -3.05 24.24 8.68
C GLN A 363 -3.37 25.73 8.45
N ARG A 364 -2.37 26.61 8.60
CA ARG A 364 -2.57 28.07 8.59
C ARG A 364 -2.04 28.76 7.36
N TYR A 365 -1.06 28.18 6.67
CA TYR A 365 -0.36 28.80 5.55
C TYR A 365 -0.46 27.94 4.30
N GLN A 366 -0.39 28.60 3.14
CA GLN A 366 -0.29 27.96 1.83
C GLN A 366 0.80 28.66 1.02
N PHE A 367 1.69 27.88 0.40
CA PHE A 367 2.91 28.39 -0.23
C PHE A 367 2.79 28.41 -1.74
N TRP A 368 3.26 29.48 -2.38
CA TRP A 368 3.36 29.65 -3.84
C TRP A 368 4.74 30.18 -4.22
N PHE A 369 5.18 29.92 -5.44
CA PHE A 369 6.44 30.46 -5.98
C PHE A 369 6.21 31.55 -7.02
#